data_AF-A0A550H746-F1
#
_entry.id   AF-A0A550H746-F1
#
_cell.length_a   1.000
_cell.length_b   1.000
_cell.length_c   1.000
_cell.angle_alpha   90.00
_cell.angle_beta   90.00
_cell.angle_gamma   90.00
#
_symmetry.space_group_name_H-M   'P 1'
#
loop_
_entity.id
_entity.type
_entity.pdbx_description
1 polymer ?
#
loop_
_entity_poly.entity_id
_entity_poly.type
_entity_poly.pdbx_seq_one_letter_code
_entity_poly.pdbx_strand_id
1 'polypeptide(L)' 'MSKAVKIELDVVMNANQAPNRDISPTNFVGTLESIICTAVQSRLPLCEVEIRSLKANWPGAPENFPEYDIDKK' A
#
# COMPACT_ATOMS: atom_id res chain seq x y z
N MET A 1 10.37 23.26 -18.24
CA MET A 1 10.39 21.88 -17.71
C MET A 1 9.34 21.80 -16.62
N SER A 2 8.20 21.13 -16.88
CA SER A 2 7.20 20.90 -15.84
C SER A 2 7.79 19.89 -14.87
N LYS A 3 8.01 20.27 -13.61
CA LYS A 3 8.42 19.31 -12.57
C LYS A 3 7.24 18.35 -12.37
N ALA A 4 7.46 17.06 -12.59
CA ALA A 4 6.50 16.03 -12.20
C ALA A 4 6.23 16.22 -10.69
N VAL A 5 4.96 16.32 -10.33
CA VAL A 5 4.56 16.43 -8.93
C VAL A 5 4.63 15.01 -8.36
N LYS A 6 5.46 14.81 -7.34
CA LYS A 6 5.55 13.54 -6.62
C LYS A 6 4.50 13.52 -5.51
N ILE A 7 3.72 12.45 -5.46
CA ILE A 7 2.72 12.20 -4.42
C ILE A 7 3.18 11.00 -3.62
N GLU A 8 3.35 11.23 -2.32
CA GLU A 8 3.83 10.23 -1.39
C GLU A 8 2.70 9.86 -0.44
N LEU A 9 2.44 8.56 -0.30
CA LEU A 9 1.30 8.04 0.43
C LEU A 9 1.77 7.15 1.58
N ASP A 10 1.29 7.44 2.78
CA ASP A 10 1.36 6.56 3.94
C ASP A 10 -0.02 5.97 4.19
N VAL A 11 -0.15 4.65 4.08
CA VAL A 11 -1.43 3.96 4.13
C VAL A 11 -1.44 3.03 5.34
N VAL A 12 -2.39 3.27 6.25
CA VAL A 12 -2.65 2.41 7.40
C VAL A 12 -4.01 1.75 7.24
N MET A 13 -4.01 0.43 7.27
CA MET A 13 -5.21 -0.38 7.19
C MET A 13 -5.54 -0.97 8.54
N ASN A 14 -6.76 -0.73 9.00
CA ASN A 14 -7.30 -1.37 10.19
C ASN A 14 -8.45 -2.26 9.74
N ALA A 15 -8.31 -3.56 9.98
CA ALA A 15 -9.33 -4.52 9.63
C ALA A 15 -9.91 -5.17 10.87
N ASN A 16 -11.21 -5.42 10.83
CA ASN A 16 -11.93 -6.08 11.93
C ASN A 16 -11.78 -7.60 11.90
N GLN A 17 -11.19 -8.16 10.85
CA GLN A 17 -10.94 -9.59 10.66
C GLN A 17 -9.68 -9.79 9.83
N ALA A 18 -8.87 -10.81 10.13
CA ALA A 18 -7.75 -11.22 9.29
C ALA A 18 -8.24 -11.64 7.88
N PRO A 19 -7.46 -11.41 6.81
CA PRO A 19 -7.82 -11.91 5.49
C PRO A 19 -7.88 -13.44 5.53
N ASN A 20 -8.79 -14.02 4.74
CA ASN A 20 -8.91 -15.47 4.67
C ASN A 20 -7.56 -16.07 4.24
N ARG A 21 -7.08 -17.10 4.95
CA ARG A 21 -5.70 -17.64 4.83
C ARG A 21 -5.32 -18.10 3.43
N ASP A 22 -6.30 -18.32 2.56
CA ASP A 22 -6.12 -18.65 1.14
C ASP A 22 -5.59 -17.46 0.31
N ILE A 23 -5.74 -16.23 0.82
CA ILE A 23 -5.16 -15.01 0.26
C ILE A 23 -3.91 -14.71 1.08
N SER A 24 -2.75 -14.99 0.51
CA SER A 24 -1.46 -14.61 1.14
C SER A 24 -1.49 -13.13 1.56
N PRO A 25 -1.19 -12.82 2.82
CA PRO A 25 -0.95 -11.48 3.34
C PRO A 25 -0.26 -10.53 2.36
N THR A 26 0.85 -10.98 1.78
CA THR A 26 1.67 -10.23 0.82
C THR A 26 0.92 -9.95 -0.47
N ASN A 27 0.15 -10.91 -0.98
CA ASN A 27 -0.64 -10.75 -2.20
C ASN A 27 -1.76 -9.74 -1.99
N PHE A 28 -2.40 -9.75 -0.81
CA PHE A 28 -3.43 -8.79 -0.46
C PHE A 28 -2.86 -7.36 -0.41
N VAL A 29 -1.73 -7.18 0.28
CA VAL A 29 -1.01 -5.89 0.38
C VAL A 29 -0.60 -5.38 -1.00
N GLY A 30 0.03 -6.20 -1.84
CA GLY A 30 0.43 -5.80 -3.19
C GLY A 30 -0.75 -5.50 -4.13
N THR A 31 -1.87 -6.21 -3.97
CA THR A 31 -3.11 -5.91 -4.72
C THR A 31 -3.63 -4.51 -4.37
N LEU A 32 -3.58 -4.14 -3.09
CA LEU A 32 -4.04 -2.83 -2.64
C LEU A 32 -3.12 -1.70 -3.05
N GLU A 33 -1.81 -1.90 -2.98
CA GLU A 33 -0.83 -0.97 -3.53
C GLU A 33 -1.16 -0.67 -5.00
N SER A 34 -1.38 -1.71 -5.81
CA SER A 34 -1.74 -1.55 -7.23
C SER A 34 -3.06 -0.77 -7.42
N ILE A 35 -4.09 -1.06 -6.62
CA ILE A 35 -5.37 -0.36 -6.66
C ILE A 35 -5.20 1.14 -6.31
N ILE A 36 -4.48 1.44 -5.23
CA ILE A 36 -4.27 2.82 -4.76
C ILE A 36 -3.49 3.61 -5.80
N CYS A 37 -2.36 3.09 -6.30
CA CYS A 37 -1.57 3.74 -7.34
C CYS A 37 -2.40 3.98 -8.61
N THR A 38 -3.17 2.98 -9.05
CA THR A 38 -4.04 3.13 -10.24
C THR A 38 -5.11 4.20 -10.03
N ALA A 39 -5.75 4.23 -8.87
CA ALA A 39 -6.79 5.20 -8.56
C ALA A 39 -6.23 6.63 -8.54
N VAL A 40 -5.07 6.84 -7.91
CA VAL A 40 -4.42 8.16 -7.87
C VAL A 40 -3.95 8.58 -9.27
N GLN A 41 -3.29 7.69 -10.01
CA GLN A 41 -2.81 7.99 -11.37
C GLN A 41 -3.97 8.32 -12.32
N SER A 42 -5.12 7.67 -12.18
CA SER A 42 -6.31 7.95 -13.00
C SER A 42 -6.85 9.38 -12.81
N ARG A 43 -6.66 9.97 -11.62
CA ARG A 43 -7.09 11.33 -11.29
C ARG A 43 -6.00 12.37 -11.55
N LEU A 44 -4.74 11.97 -11.39
CA LEU A 44 -3.56 12.83 -11.45
C LEU A 44 -2.52 12.21 -12.40
N PRO A 45 -2.79 12.12 -13.71
CA PRO A 45 -1.99 11.34 -14.65
C PRO A 45 -0.58 11.88 -14.91
N LEU A 46 -0.32 13.14 -14.52
CA LEU A 46 0.98 13.81 -14.68
C LEU A 46 1.81 13.78 -13.39
N CYS A 47 1.31 13.12 -12.34
CA CYS A 47 2.02 12.94 -11.08
C CYS A 47 2.70 11.57 -11.04
N GLU A 48 3.80 11.49 -10.30
CA GLU A 48 4.43 10.23 -9.91
C GLU A 48 3.88 9.83 -8.54
N VAL A 49 3.33 8.63 -8.41
CA VAL A 49 2.71 8.15 -7.18
C VAL A 49 3.58 7.07 -6.58
N GLU A 50 3.98 7.25 -5.33
CA GLU A 50 4.76 6.29 -4.56
C GLU A 50 4.09 6.06 -3.20
N ILE A 51 3.91 4.79 -2.84
CA ILE A 51 3.48 4.42 -1.48
C ILE A 51 4.73 4.22 -0.65
N ARG A 52 5.01 5.12 0.29
CA ARG A 52 6.21 5.01 1.14
C ARG A 52 6.06 3.94 2.20
N SER A 53 4.87 3.86 2.78
CA SER A 53 4.55 2.91 3.84
C SER A 53 3.15 2.34 3.64
N LEU A 54 3.04 1.02 3.74
CA LEU A 54 1.78 0.30 3.78
C LEU A 54 1.76 -0.62 5.01
N LYS A 55 0.98 -0.22 6.01
CA LYS A 55 0.83 -0.95 7.28
C LYS A 55 -0.56 -1.55 7.37
N ALA A 56 -0.64 -2.79 7.84
CA ALA A 56 -1.91 -3.47 7.98
C ALA A 56 -2.03 -4.14 9.36
N ASN A 57 -3.02 -3.70 10.13
CA ASN A 57 -3.34 -4.17 11.46
C ASN A 57 -4.47 -5.19 11.37
N TRP A 58 -4.16 -6.46 11.66
CA TRP A 58 -5.09 -7.59 11.59
C TRP A 58 -5.22 -8.28 12.95
N PRO A 59 -6.43 -8.59 13.41
CA PRO A 59 -6.62 -9.32 14.66
C PRO A 59 -6.14 -10.77 14.53
N GLY A 60 -5.27 -11.21 15.44
CA GLY A 60 -4.82 -12.60 15.53
C GLY A 60 -3.75 -13.03 14.52
N ALA A 61 -3.17 -12.10 13.76
CA ALA A 61 -1.99 -12.39 12.94
C ALA A 61 -0.75 -12.56 13.84
N PRO A 62 0.06 -13.63 13.65
CA PRO A 62 1.13 -13.99 14.60
C PRO A 62 2.30 -13.00 14.65
N GLU A 63 2.43 -12.10 13.69
CA GLU A 63 3.45 -11.05 13.67
C GLU A 63 2.87 -9.92 12.82
N ASN A 64 3.20 -8.68 13.18
CA ASN A 64 2.87 -7.50 12.36
C ASN A 64 3.16 -7.86 10.89
N PHE A 65 2.11 -7.79 10.06
CA PHE A 65 2.25 -7.96 8.63
C PHE A 65 3.41 -7.08 8.14
N PRO A 66 4.16 -7.52 7.12
CA PRO A 66 5.40 -6.88 6.71
C PRO A 66 5.23 -5.37 6.62
N GLU A 67 5.95 -4.63 7.47
CA GLU A 67 6.18 -3.20 7.26
C GLU A 67 7.11 -3.10 6.05
N TYR A 68 6.54 -2.84 4.89
CA TYR A 68 7.34 -2.53 3.70
C TYR A 68 7.79 -1.08 3.81
N ASP A 69 9.06 -0.90 4.19
CA ASP A 69 9.77 0.36 4.13
C ASP A 69 10.51 0.41 2.78
N ILE A 70 9.95 1.14 1.81
CA ILE A 70 10.45 1.15 0.43
C ILE A 70 11.80 1.89 0.33
N ASP A 71 12.16 2.69 1.34
CA ASP A 71 13.43 3.42 1.45
C ASP A 71 14.67 2.51 1.64
N LYS A 72 14.50 1.17 1.69
CA LYS A 72 15.61 0.19 1.76
C LYS A 72 15.94 -0.53 0.45
N LYS A 73 15.44 -0.07 -0.70
CA LYS A 73 15.90 -0.57 -2.02
C LYS A 73 17.12 0.17 -2.55
#